data_AF-A0A957BPI1-F1
#
_entry.id   AF-A0A957BPI1-F1
#
_cell.length_a   1.000
_cell.length_b   1.000
_cell.length_c   1.000
_cell.angle_alpha   90.00
_cell.angle_beta   90.00
_cell.angle_gamma   90.00
#
_symmetry.space_group_name_H-M   'P 1'
#
loop_
_entity.id
_entity.type
_entity.pdbx_description
1 polymer ?
#
loop_
_entity_poly.entity_id
_entity_poly.type
_entity_poly.pdbx_seq_one_letter_code
_entity_poly.pdbx_strand_id
1 'polypeptide(L)' 'FGYRNDGADEQVFVRQLDLALTPETLAYADDAATAPIARPVAYLGPTDSAPPRLIEYLPHFAHLHEWLAAHS' A
#
# COMPACT_ATOMS: atom_id res chain seq x y z
N PHE A 1 13.62 -26.09 -23.56
CA PHE A 1 14.35 -26.62 -22.39
C PHE A 1 13.37 -27.43 -21.55
N GLY A 2 13.69 -28.70 -21.31
CA GLY A 2 12.74 -29.76 -20.98
C GLY A 2 12.23 -29.73 -19.52
N TYR A 3 10.96 -30.11 -19.36
CA TYR A 3 10.35 -30.43 -18.08
C TYR A 3 10.88 -31.78 -17.60
N ARG A 4 11.58 -31.78 -16.47
CA ARG A 4 12.02 -32.98 -15.76
C ARG A 4 10.97 -33.24 -14.67
N ASN A 5 10.37 -34.43 -14.69
CA ASN A 5 9.33 -34.85 -13.75
C ASN A 5 9.79 -36.17 -13.13
N ASP A 6 10.77 -36.08 -12.23
CA ASP A 6 11.31 -37.21 -11.46
C ASP A 6 10.65 -37.35 -10.08
N GLY A 7 9.52 -36.67 -9.85
CA GLY A 7 8.71 -36.82 -8.63
C GLY A 7 9.41 -36.37 -7.34
N ALA A 8 10.58 -35.76 -7.46
CA ALA A 8 11.23 -35.04 -6.37
C ALA A 8 10.70 -33.61 -6.39
N ASP A 9 9.76 -33.29 -5.50
CA ASP A 9 9.41 -31.89 -5.24
C ASP A 9 10.67 -31.17 -4.75
N GLU A 10 11.33 -30.43 -5.65
CA GLU A 10 12.31 -29.43 -5.28
C GLU A 10 11.56 -28.34 -4.51
N GLN A 11 11.56 -28.44 -3.18
CA GLN A 11 11.17 -27.35 -2.31
C GLN A 11 12.16 -26.21 -2.52
N VAL A 12 11.86 -25.33 -3.47
CA VAL A 12 12.55 -24.06 -3.62
C VAL A 12 12.24 -23.26 -2.35
N PHE A 13 13.20 -23.20 -1.44
CA PHE A 13 13.15 -22.30 -0.30
C PHE A 13 13.19 -20.87 -0.85
N VAL A 14 12.02 -20.26 -0.99
CA VAL A 14 11.87 -18.86 -1.38
C VAL A 14 12.26 -17.97 -0.19
N ARG A 15 13.54 -17.99 0.21
CA ARG A 15 14.08 -17.17 1.30
C ARG A 15 14.35 -15.71 0.90
N GLN A 16 14.00 -15.32 -0.32
CA GLN A 16 14.26 -13.97 -0.86
C GLN A 16 13.12 -13.47 -1.76
N LEU A 17 11.88 -13.68 -1.35
CA LEU A 17 10.83 -12.75 -1.73
C LEU A 17 11.02 -11.52 -0.84
N ASP A 18 11.90 -10.61 -1.26
CA ASP A 18 11.96 -9.24 -0.77
C ASP A 18 10.70 -8.51 -1.27
N LEU A 19 9.55 -8.97 -0.81
CA LEU A 19 8.28 -8.33 -1.02
C LEU A 19 8.27 -7.16 -0.04
N ALA A 20 8.94 -6.07 -0.42
CA ALA A 20 8.65 -4.76 0.12
C ALA A 20 7.21 -4.39 -0.28
N LEU A 21 6.23 -5.05 0.35
CA LEU A 21 4.81 -4.81 0.11
C LEU A 21 4.55 -3.38 0.56
N THR A 22 4.26 -2.51 -0.40
CA THR A 22 3.81 -1.16 -0.10
C THR A 22 2.50 -1.29 0.70
N PRO A 23 2.44 -0.75 1.92
CA PRO A 23 1.23 -0.81 2.72
C PRO A 23 0.10 -0.06 1.99
N GLU A 24 -1.06 -0.72 1.84
CA GLU A 24 -2.26 -0.09 1.30
C GLU A 24 -3.06 0.58 2.43
N THR A 25 -3.51 1.81 2.19
CA THR A 25 -4.42 2.51 3.10
C THR A 25 -5.86 2.40 2.59
N LEU A 26 -6.78 1.97 3.45
CA LEU A 26 -8.20 1.81 3.14
C LEU A 26 -9.06 2.69 4.06
N ALA A 27 -10.06 3.35 3.49
CA ALA A 27 -11.04 4.12 4.24
C ALA A 27 -12.36 3.33 4.34
N TYR A 28 -12.91 3.25 5.55
CA TYR A 28 -14.18 2.61 5.86
C TYR A 28 -15.19 3.67 6.29
N ALA A 29 -16.48 3.41 6.09
CA ALA A 29 -17.54 4.35 6.46
C ALA A 29 -17.68 4.51 7.98
N ASP A 30 -17.54 3.40 8.71
CA ASP A 30 -17.66 3.28 10.16
C ASP A 30 -17.02 1.96 10.65
N ASP A 31 -17.12 1.69 11.96
CA ASP A 31 -16.53 0.52 12.61
C ASP A 31 -17.24 -0.82 12.28
N ALA A 32 -18.45 -0.77 11.73
CA ALA A 32 -19.21 -1.95 11.33
C ALA A 32 -19.03 -2.31 9.84
N ALA A 33 -18.42 -1.41 9.06
CA ALA A 33 -18.19 -1.60 7.64
C ALA A 33 -17.23 -2.78 7.38
N THR A 34 -17.62 -3.66 6.48
CA THR A 34 -16.82 -4.83 6.05
C THR A 34 -16.17 -4.64 4.68
N ALA A 35 -16.49 -3.54 4.00
CA ALA A 35 -15.92 -3.17 2.70
C ALA A 35 -15.45 -1.70 2.73
N PRO A 36 -14.30 -1.39 2.13
CA PRO A 36 -13.79 -0.02 2.08
C PRO A 36 -14.63 0.84 1.10
N ILE A 37 -14.81 2.11 1.46
CA ILE A 37 -15.46 3.11 0.60
C ILE A 37 -14.46 3.78 -0.35
N ALA A 38 -13.18 3.77 0.00
CA ALA A 38 -12.12 4.33 -0.81
C ALA A 38 -10.75 3.72 -0.46
N ARG A 39 -9.80 3.89 -1.38
CA ARG A 39 -8.38 3.63 -1.18
C ARG A 39 -7.61 4.94 -1.35
N PRO A 40 -7.41 5.72 -0.27
CA PRO A 40 -6.67 6.98 -0.35
C PRO A 40 -5.27 6.77 -0.94
N VAL A 41 -4.86 7.72 -1.80
CA VAL A 41 -3.54 7.71 -2.47
C VAL A 41 -2.61 8.79 -1.94
N ALA A 42 -3.15 9.77 -1.21
CA ALA A 42 -2.42 10.87 -0.60
C ALA A 42 -3.21 11.42 0.58
N TYR A 43 -2.51 12.07 1.50
CA TYR A 43 -3.10 12.83 2.59
C TYR A 43 -2.91 14.33 2.34
N LEU A 44 -4.00 15.10 2.48
CA LEU A 44 -4.02 16.54 2.29
C LEU A 44 -4.42 17.20 3.62
N GLY A 45 -3.52 17.98 4.22
CA GLY A 45 -3.82 18.72 5.45
C GLY A 45 -2.67 18.78 6.46
N PRO A 46 -2.88 19.32 7.66
CA PRO A 46 -1.85 19.42 8.70
C PRO A 46 -1.41 18.04 9.24
N THR A 47 -0.10 17.82 9.42
CA THR A 47 0.46 16.54 9.88
C THR A 47 0.06 16.16 11.31
N ASP A 48 -0.27 17.14 12.14
CA ASP A 48 -0.74 16.97 13.53
C ASP A 48 -2.18 16.47 13.63
N SER A 49 -2.95 16.54 12.52
CA SER A 49 -4.33 16.08 12.48
C SER A 49 -4.50 14.64 12.01
N ALA A 50 -3.42 13.93 11.68
CA ALA A 50 -3.43 12.53 11.26
C ALA A 50 -2.48 11.67 12.10
N PRO A 51 -2.75 10.35 12.23
CA PRO A 51 -1.82 9.43 12.87
C PRO A 51 -0.46 9.40 12.14
N PRO A 52 0.68 9.32 12.86
CA PRO A 52 2.01 9.33 12.24
C PRO A 52 2.21 8.27 11.16
N ARG A 53 1.62 7.08 11.34
CA ARG A 53 1.71 5.98 10.36
C ARG A 53 1.04 6.30 9.03
N LEU A 54 -0.02 7.12 9.05
CA LEU A 54 -0.70 7.53 7.83
C LEU A 54 0.20 8.48 7.02
N ILE A 55 0.89 9.40 7.71
CA ILE A 55 1.88 10.30 7.11
C ILE A 55 3.11 9.53 6.60
N GLU A 56 3.51 8.46 7.26
CA GLU A 56 4.64 7.60 6.85
C GLU A 56 4.36 6.85 5.54
N TYR A 57 3.12 6.40 5.34
CA TYR A 57 2.77 5.53 4.21
C TYR A 57 2.03 6.22 3.07
N LEU A 58 1.42 7.38 3.30
CA LEU A 58 0.80 8.17 2.23
C LEU A 58 1.65 9.40 1.90
N PRO A 59 1.84 9.71 0.61
CA PRO A 59 2.31 11.02 0.18
C PRO A 59 1.50 12.13 0.85
N HIS A 60 2.20 13.07 1.48
CA HIS A 60 1.59 14.18 2.21
C HIS A 60 1.78 15.48 1.45
N PHE A 61 0.69 16.24 1.31
CA PHE A 61 0.70 17.59 0.76
C PHE A 61 -0.06 18.52 1.70
N ALA A 62 0.37 19.78 1.80
CA ALA A 62 -0.35 20.76 2.61
C ALA A 62 -1.67 21.16 1.93
N HIS A 63 -1.67 21.21 0.60
CA HIS A 63 -2.79 21.72 -0.18
C HIS A 63 -3.05 20.92 -1.47
N LEU A 64 -4.29 20.94 -1.95
CA LEU A 64 -4.72 20.23 -3.17
C LEU A 64 -3.93 20.65 -4.41
N HIS A 65 -3.57 21.93 -4.55
CA HIS A 65 -2.86 22.41 -5.73
C HIS A 65 -1.43 21.84 -5.84
N GLU A 66 -0.79 21.52 -4.71
CA GLU A 66 0.52 20.88 -4.68
C GLU A 66 0.42 19.44 -5.21
N TRP A 67 -0.62 18.72 -4.80
CA TRP A 67 -0.88 17.37 -5.30
C TRP A 67 -1.17 17.39 -6.80
N LEU A 68 -2.00 18.32 -7.29
CA LEU A 68 -2.30 18.46 -8.71
C LEU A 68 -1.06 18.75 -9.55
N ALA A 69 -0.18 19.64 -9.09
CA ALA A 69 1.07 19.97 -9.79
C ALA A 69 2.06 18.79 -9.87
N ALA A 70 2.04 17.89 -8.89
CA ALA A 70 2.87 16.68 -8.90
C ALA A 70 2.33 15.57 -9.84
N HIS A 71 1.09 15.68 -10.30
CA HIS A 71 0.39 14.65 -11.10
C HIS A 71 -0.15 15.17 -12.44
N SER A 72 0.24 16.38 -12.86
CA SER A 72 -0.05 16.98 -14.18
C SER A 72 1.09 16.74 -15.16
#